data_AF-A0A9D6K512-F1
#
_entry.id   AF-A0A9D6K512-F1
#
_cell.length_a   1.000
_cell.length_b   1.000
_cell.length_c   1.000
_cell.angle_alpha   90.00
_cell.angle_beta   90.00
_cell.angle_gamma   90.00
#
_symmetry.space_group_name_H-M   'P 1'
#
loop_
_entity.id
_entity.type
_entity.pdbx_description
1 polymer ?
#
loop_
_entity_poly.entity_id
_entity_poly.type
_entity_poly.pdbx_seq_one_letter_code
_entity_poly.pdbx_strand_id
1 'polypeptide(L)'
;MPKKSAKSKKSKPKKSPKKKAAKKKGVRKKAPAKAKKKKLAAAPKIKGTLVGHVTHYFDHVQAAAVKVEAGQIKIGDRLYFKGHTTDFEETLESLQIDHVSVPKAGRGAEAGIRVKSRVREGDAVYKV
;
A
#
# COMPACT_ATOMS: atom_id res chain seq x y z
N MET A 1 15.20 -9.73 69.78
CA MET A 1 16.38 -8.87 69.51
C MET A 1 16.62 -8.78 67.99
N PRO A 2 17.48 -7.86 67.48
CA PRO A 2 17.49 -7.45 66.06
C PRO A 2 18.69 -8.08 65.28
N LYS A 3 19.08 -7.76 64.03
CA LYS A 3 19.21 -6.44 63.34
C LYS A 3 19.52 -6.63 61.82
N LYS A 4 18.86 -5.83 60.95
CA LYS A 4 19.44 -5.15 59.75
C LYS A 4 20.01 -6.01 58.57
N SER A 5 20.45 -5.43 57.44
CA SER A 5 19.94 -4.33 56.55
C SER A 5 20.96 -4.07 55.42
N ALA A 6 20.66 -3.54 54.21
CA ALA A 6 19.46 -3.41 53.36
C ALA A 6 19.88 -2.66 52.06
N LYS A 7 19.01 -2.63 51.02
CA LYS A 7 19.16 -1.91 49.72
C LYS A 7 20.00 -2.71 48.68
N SER A 8 19.98 -2.43 47.37
CA SER A 8 19.62 -1.23 46.57
C SER A 8 19.32 -1.64 45.09
N LYS A 9 18.65 -0.90 44.18
CA LYS A 9 18.15 0.49 44.08
C LYS A 9 17.10 0.60 42.92
N LYS A 10 16.06 1.43 43.11
CA LYS A 10 15.32 2.29 42.12
C LYS A 10 14.71 1.66 40.83
N SER A 11 13.56 2.12 40.29
CA SER A 11 12.64 3.22 40.70
C SER A 11 11.18 3.04 40.24
N LYS A 12 10.24 3.46 41.11
CA LYS A 12 8.81 3.79 40.85
C LYS A 12 8.66 5.35 40.83
N PRO A 13 7.46 6.00 40.70
CA PRO A 13 6.09 5.55 40.37
C PRO A 13 5.29 6.41 39.34
N LYS A 14 4.08 5.90 39.03
CA LYS A 14 2.82 6.48 38.51
C LYS A 14 2.56 8.03 38.48
N LYS A 15 1.74 8.41 37.47
CA LYS A 15 0.75 9.52 37.35
C LYS A 15 1.21 10.98 37.09
N SER A 16 0.54 11.63 36.14
CA SER A 16 0.40 13.10 35.98
C SER A 16 -1.03 13.46 35.48
N PRO A 17 -1.65 14.59 35.91
CA PRO A 17 -3.05 14.94 35.59
C PRO A 17 -3.23 16.04 34.50
N LYS A 18 -4.47 16.24 34.03
CA LYS A 18 -4.87 17.34 33.11
C LYS A 18 -5.05 18.69 33.84
N LYS A 19 -4.58 19.81 33.24
CA LYS A 19 -5.34 21.07 32.95
C LYS A 19 -4.45 22.26 32.51
N LYS A 20 -4.89 22.98 31.45
CA LYS A 20 -4.98 24.47 31.23
C LYS A 20 -3.75 25.39 31.51
N ALA A 21 -3.59 26.61 30.97
CA ALA A 21 -4.15 27.41 29.83
C ALA A 21 -3.50 28.83 29.87
N ALA A 22 -3.50 29.75 28.88
CA ALA A 22 -3.56 29.72 27.41
C ALA A 22 -3.36 31.18 26.85
N LYS A 23 -3.00 31.34 25.56
CA LYS A 23 -2.88 32.63 24.79
C LYS A 23 -1.57 33.41 25.07
N LYS A 24 -1.03 34.27 24.18
CA LYS A 24 -1.55 35.14 23.09
C LYS A 24 -0.59 35.12 21.87
N LYS A 25 -0.83 35.71 20.68
CA LYS A 25 -2.03 36.03 19.84
C LYS A 25 -1.50 36.76 18.57
N GLY A 26 -1.55 36.18 17.36
CA GLY A 26 -0.96 36.81 16.15
C GLY A 26 -1.62 36.44 14.83
N VAL A 27 -2.15 37.47 14.13
CA VAL A 27 -2.49 37.58 12.70
C VAL A 27 -3.14 36.37 11.97
N ARG A 28 -4.42 36.54 11.62
CA ARG A 28 -5.10 35.77 10.56
C ARG A 28 -4.51 36.12 9.17
N LYS A 29 -4.35 35.14 8.29
CA LYS A 29 -4.64 35.32 6.84
C LYS A 29 -5.55 34.20 6.34
N LYS A 30 -6.49 34.57 5.46
CA LYS A 30 -7.62 33.76 4.97
C LYS A 30 -7.59 33.78 3.44
N ALA A 31 -7.18 32.69 2.79
CA ALA A 31 -7.39 32.40 1.36
C ALA A 31 -6.71 31.07 0.98
N PRO A 32 -7.14 30.39 -0.10
CA PRO A 32 -8.53 30.16 -0.48
C PRO A 32 -8.78 28.70 -0.91
N ALA A 33 -10.05 28.27 -0.92
CA ALA A 33 -10.43 27.13 -1.76
C ALA A 33 -10.37 27.56 -3.23
N LYS A 34 -9.40 27.03 -3.99
CA LYS A 34 -9.36 27.14 -5.46
C LYS A 34 -8.93 25.82 -6.09
N ALA A 35 -9.83 25.22 -6.86
CA ALA A 35 -9.56 24.02 -7.64
C ALA A 35 -8.77 24.35 -8.94
N LYS A 36 -8.35 23.29 -9.64
CA LYS A 36 -7.84 23.28 -11.03
C LYS A 36 -6.48 23.97 -11.27
N LYS A 37 -5.43 23.16 -11.33
CA LYS A 37 -4.51 23.18 -12.49
C LYS A 37 -4.70 21.90 -13.31
N LYS A 38 -5.60 21.98 -14.30
CA LYS A 38 -5.88 20.93 -15.29
C LYS A 38 -4.70 20.82 -16.26
N LYS A 39 -3.65 20.07 -15.94
CA LYS A 39 -2.51 19.87 -16.86
C LYS A 39 -2.78 18.71 -17.84
N LEU A 40 -3.66 18.96 -18.81
CA LEU A 40 -3.71 18.20 -20.06
C LEU A 40 -2.43 18.53 -20.87
N ALA A 41 -1.34 17.81 -20.62
CA ALA A 41 -0.08 17.96 -21.38
C ALA A 41 0.84 16.73 -21.27
N ALA A 42 0.26 15.53 -21.35
CA ALA A 42 0.92 14.30 -21.78
C ALA A 42 -0.17 13.27 -22.09
N ALA A 43 -0.12 12.61 -23.25
CA ALA A 43 -0.69 11.27 -23.33
C ALA A 43 0.08 10.40 -22.32
N PRO A 44 -0.59 9.53 -21.53
CA PRO A 44 0.09 8.68 -20.57
C PRO A 44 0.99 7.70 -21.34
N LYS A 45 2.25 8.07 -21.53
CA LYS A 45 3.34 7.16 -21.83
C LYS A 45 3.51 6.30 -20.60
N ILE A 46 2.72 5.21 -20.53
CA ILE A 46 2.83 4.16 -19.52
C ILE A 46 4.22 3.57 -19.71
N LYS A 47 5.21 4.15 -19.01
CA LYS A 47 6.58 3.65 -18.91
C LYS A 47 6.65 2.44 -17.96
N GLY A 48 5.53 1.75 -17.78
CA GLY A 48 5.49 0.51 -17.04
C GLY A 48 6.05 -0.62 -17.88
N THR A 49 6.87 -1.48 -17.28
CA THR A 49 7.29 -2.71 -17.94
C THR A 49 6.09 -3.65 -17.96
N LEU A 50 5.71 -4.20 -19.13
CA LEU A 50 4.72 -5.28 -19.18
C LEU A 50 5.28 -6.47 -18.37
N VAL A 51 4.54 -6.91 -17.36
CA VAL A 51 4.92 -8.02 -16.48
C VAL A 51 4.21 -9.31 -16.89
N GLY A 52 3.00 -9.20 -17.43
CA GLY A 52 2.20 -10.33 -17.90
C GLY A 52 0.72 -9.98 -17.92
N HIS A 53 -0.13 -10.99 -17.76
CA HIS A 53 -1.59 -10.88 -17.96
C HIS A 53 -2.37 -11.55 -16.83
N VAL A 54 -3.58 -11.04 -16.56
CA VAL A 54 -4.55 -11.68 -15.67
C VAL A 54 -5.06 -12.97 -16.33
N THR A 55 -4.88 -14.10 -15.66
CA THR A 55 -5.39 -15.42 -16.08
C THR A 55 -6.80 -15.66 -15.56
N HIS A 56 -7.08 -15.29 -14.31
CA HIS A 56 -8.37 -15.52 -13.66
C HIS A 56 -8.65 -14.46 -12.57
N TYR A 57 -9.91 -14.31 -12.14
CA TYR A 57 -10.28 -13.41 -11.06
C TYR A 57 -11.26 -14.04 -10.08
N PHE A 58 -10.86 -14.10 -8.80
CA PHE A 58 -11.64 -14.68 -7.71
C PHE A 58 -12.55 -13.62 -7.07
N ASP A 59 -13.77 -13.46 -7.62
CA ASP A 59 -14.78 -12.52 -7.12
C ASP A 59 -15.00 -12.58 -5.59
N HIS A 60 -15.02 -13.80 -5.02
CA HIS A 60 -15.26 -14.02 -3.58
C HIS A 60 -14.16 -13.45 -2.66
N VAL A 61 -12.91 -13.36 -3.14
CA VAL A 61 -11.74 -12.98 -2.32
C VAL A 61 -11.15 -11.63 -2.76
N GLN A 62 -11.61 -11.10 -3.89
CA GLN A 62 -11.08 -9.91 -4.57
C GLN A 62 -9.59 -10.07 -4.91
N ALA A 63 -9.25 -11.22 -5.51
CA ALA A 63 -7.89 -11.57 -5.90
C ALA A 63 -7.82 -11.87 -7.40
N ALA A 64 -6.83 -11.28 -8.07
CA ALA A 64 -6.48 -11.59 -9.45
C ALA A 64 -5.35 -12.63 -9.47
N ALA A 65 -5.49 -13.66 -10.30
CA ALA A 65 -4.37 -14.49 -10.71
C ALA A 65 -3.67 -13.80 -11.88
N VAL A 66 -2.37 -13.53 -11.75
CA VAL A 66 -1.55 -12.85 -12.76
C VAL A 66 -0.38 -13.75 -13.14
N LYS A 67 -0.35 -14.20 -14.39
CA LYS A 67 0.78 -14.97 -14.92
C LYS A 67 1.91 -14.02 -15.27
N VAL A 68 3.07 -14.22 -14.63
CA VAL A 68 4.25 -13.37 -14.80
C VAL A 68 5.05 -13.84 -16.02
N GLU A 69 4.96 -13.13 -17.13
CA GLU A 69 5.64 -13.46 -18.39
C GLU A 69 6.98 -12.73 -18.55
N ALA A 70 7.18 -11.61 -17.84
CA ALA A 70 8.43 -10.85 -17.86
C ALA A 70 8.74 -10.19 -16.51
N GLY A 71 10.04 -10.06 -16.20
CA GLY A 71 10.51 -9.34 -15.01
C GLY A 71 10.26 -10.08 -13.68
N GLN A 72 9.95 -9.30 -12.64
CA GLN A 72 9.69 -9.79 -11.28
C GLN A 72 8.78 -8.81 -10.51
N ILE A 73 7.84 -9.37 -9.74
CA ILE A 73 6.91 -8.66 -8.85
C ILE A 73 7.41 -8.80 -7.41
N LYS A 74 7.22 -7.78 -6.56
CA LYS A 74 7.52 -7.78 -5.13
C LYS A 74 6.40 -7.09 -4.35
N ILE A 75 6.19 -7.49 -3.10
CA ILE A 75 5.31 -6.77 -2.18
C ILE A 75 5.81 -5.31 -2.06
N GLY A 76 4.90 -4.34 -2.18
CA GLY A 76 5.19 -2.91 -2.19
C GLY A 76 5.49 -2.28 -3.56
N ASP A 77 5.62 -3.07 -4.65
CA ASP A 77 5.65 -2.51 -6.00
C ASP A 77 4.28 -1.90 -6.39
N ARG A 78 4.27 -0.99 -7.38
CA ARG A 78 3.04 -0.56 -8.06
C ARG A 78 2.79 -1.40 -9.31
N LEU A 79 1.53 -1.81 -9.48
CA LEU A 79 1.02 -2.36 -10.73
C LEU A 79 -0.02 -1.42 -11.33
N TYR A 80 -0.11 -1.42 -12.65
CA TYR A 80 -1.18 -0.82 -13.41
C TYR A 80 -1.89 -1.91 -14.21
N PHE A 81 -3.16 -2.12 -13.89
CA PHE A 81 -4.04 -3.07 -14.57
C PHE A 81 -4.73 -2.32 -15.71
N LYS A 82 -4.60 -2.86 -16.93
CA LYS A 82 -5.12 -2.26 -18.15
C LYS A 82 -5.90 -3.28 -18.99
N GLY A 83 -7.20 -3.08 -19.08
CA GLY A 83 -8.16 -3.99 -19.70
C GLY A 83 -9.08 -3.32 -20.72
N HIS A 84 -10.17 -4.02 -21.06
CA HIS A 84 -11.24 -3.44 -21.89
C HIS A 84 -12.19 -2.52 -21.11
N THR A 85 -12.31 -2.73 -19.79
CA THR A 85 -13.21 -1.96 -18.91
C THR A 85 -12.51 -1.52 -17.62
N THR A 86 -11.20 -1.65 -17.56
CA THR A 86 -10.44 -1.68 -16.29
C THR A 86 -9.11 -0.95 -16.47
N ASP A 87 -9.00 0.27 -15.96
CA ASP A 87 -7.78 1.10 -16.03
C ASP A 87 -7.46 1.66 -14.63
N PHE A 88 -6.62 0.97 -13.84
CA PHE A 88 -6.28 1.44 -12.49
C PHE A 88 -4.87 1.07 -12.01
N GLU A 89 -4.27 1.96 -11.21
CA GLU A 89 -3.07 1.66 -10.43
C GLU A 89 -3.46 1.01 -9.09
N GLU A 90 -2.70 0.00 -8.68
CA GLU A 90 -2.82 -0.71 -7.42
C GLU A 90 -1.42 -0.92 -6.79
N THR A 91 -1.34 -0.95 -5.47
CA THR A 91 -0.10 -1.28 -4.75
C THR A 91 -0.16 -2.70 -4.22
N LEU A 92 0.94 -3.45 -4.37
CA LEU A 92 1.01 -4.85 -3.93
C LEU A 92 1.06 -4.97 -2.40
N GLU A 93 -0.13 -5.04 -1.79
CA GLU A 93 -0.33 -5.28 -0.37
C GLU A 93 -0.16 -6.77 0.01
N SER A 94 -0.42 -7.69 -0.92
CA SER A 94 -0.28 -9.14 -0.71
C SER A 94 0.06 -9.86 -2.01
N LEU A 95 0.83 -10.94 -1.91
CA LEU A 95 1.35 -11.72 -3.03
C LEU A 95 1.45 -13.20 -2.63
N GLN A 96 0.82 -14.08 -3.40
CA GLN A 96 0.80 -15.53 -3.18
C GLN A 96 1.12 -16.27 -4.49
N ILE A 97 1.72 -17.45 -4.40
CA ILE A 97 1.90 -18.41 -5.51
C ILE A 97 1.51 -19.78 -4.94
N ASP A 98 0.65 -20.54 -5.62
CA ASP A 98 0.23 -21.89 -5.18
C ASP A 98 -0.25 -21.95 -3.71
N HIS A 99 -1.02 -20.93 -3.30
CA HIS A 99 -1.47 -20.65 -1.91
C HIS A 99 -0.36 -20.35 -0.88
N VAL A 100 0.92 -20.37 -1.27
CA VAL A 100 2.05 -19.95 -0.44
C VAL A 100 2.24 -18.43 -0.52
N SER A 101 2.27 -17.76 0.63
CA SER A 101 2.61 -16.32 0.71
C SER A 101 4.09 -16.11 0.43
N VAL A 102 4.41 -15.26 -0.56
CA VAL A 102 5.80 -15.05 -1.01
C VAL A 102 6.15 -13.56 -1.10
N PRO A 103 7.39 -13.16 -0.77
CA PRO A 103 7.79 -11.75 -0.85
C PRO A 103 7.98 -11.25 -2.30
N LYS A 104 8.14 -12.18 -3.26
CA LYS A 104 8.47 -11.91 -4.66
C LYS A 104 7.90 -13.00 -5.58
N ALA A 105 7.48 -12.64 -6.79
CA ALA A 105 7.14 -13.57 -7.87
C ALA A 105 8.06 -13.31 -9.08
N GLY A 106 8.57 -14.38 -9.70
CA GLY A 106 9.44 -14.32 -10.88
C GLY A 106 8.73 -14.74 -12.15
N ARG A 107 9.39 -14.54 -13.30
CA ARG A 107 8.90 -15.04 -14.60
C ARG A 107 8.58 -16.54 -14.54
N GLY A 108 7.42 -16.91 -15.06
CA GLY A 108 6.88 -18.27 -15.09
C GLY A 108 5.91 -18.59 -13.95
N ALA A 109 5.87 -17.78 -12.89
CA ALA A 109 4.95 -17.98 -11.77
C ALA A 109 3.56 -17.38 -12.03
N GLU A 110 2.55 -17.98 -11.40
CA GLU A 110 1.20 -17.43 -11.32
C GLU A 110 0.99 -16.77 -9.95
N ALA A 111 0.81 -15.45 -9.96
CA ALA A 111 0.79 -14.61 -8.78
C ALA A 111 -0.67 -14.25 -8.40
N GLY A 112 -1.16 -14.81 -7.29
CA GLY A 112 -2.38 -14.37 -6.63
C GLY A 112 -2.15 -13.03 -5.93
N ILE A 113 -2.80 -11.97 -6.41
CA ILE A 113 -2.65 -10.58 -5.94
C ILE A 113 -4.02 -10.04 -5.54
N ARG A 114 -4.14 -9.49 -4.33
CA ARG A 114 -5.39 -8.84 -3.89
C ARG A 114 -5.52 -7.45 -4.52
N VAL A 115 -6.69 -7.15 -5.08
CA VAL A 115 -6.97 -5.91 -5.82
C VAL A 115 -8.26 -5.25 -5.33
N LYS A 116 -8.33 -3.91 -5.36
CA LYS A 116 -9.50 -3.14 -4.91
C LYS A 116 -10.65 -3.07 -5.93
N SER A 117 -10.43 -3.54 -7.16
CA SER A 117 -11.42 -3.51 -8.25
C SER A 117 -11.41 -4.82 -9.05
N ARG A 118 -12.55 -5.16 -9.66
CA ARG A 118 -12.73 -6.37 -10.48
C ARG A 118 -11.99 -6.23 -11.81
N VAL A 119 -10.98 -7.07 -12.02
CA VAL A 119 -10.32 -7.27 -13.32
C VAL A 119 -11.01 -8.37 -14.14
N ARG A 120 -10.64 -8.47 -15.43
CA ARG A 120 -11.06 -9.52 -16.34
C ARG A 120 -9.87 -10.34 -16.81
N GLU A 121 -10.16 -11.55 -17.26
CA GLU A 121 -9.19 -12.43 -17.92
C GLU A 121 -8.65 -11.74 -19.19
N GLY A 122 -7.33 -11.81 -19.40
CA GLY A 122 -6.63 -11.09 -20.47
C GLY A 122 -6.19 -9.66 -20.12
N ASP A 123 -6.71 -9.03 -19.06
CA ASP A 123 -6.29 -7.68 -18.64
C ASP A 123 -4.76 -7.66 -18.43
N ALA A 124 -4.09 -6.68 -19.06
CA ALA A 124 -2.63 -6.60 -19.10
C ALA A 124 -2.08 -5.89 -17.86
N VAL A 125 -1.00 -6.42 -17.30
CA VAL A 125 -0.42 -5.97 -16.02
C VAL A 125 0.96 -5.37 -16.24
N TYR A 126 1.09 -4.09 -15.96
CA TYR A 126 2.32 -3.32 -16.08
C TYR A 126 2.87 -2.97 -14.69
N LYS A 127 4.19 -3.03 -14.49
CA LYS A 127 4.84 -2.50 -13.29
C LYS A 127 5.39 -1.11 -13.54
N VAL A 128 5.04 -0.15 -12.68
CA VAL A 128 5.32 1.30 -12.80
C VAL A 128 6.40 1.73 -11.81
#